data_AF-A0A3E4YBU4-F1
#
_entry.id   AF-A0A3E4YBU4-F1
#
_cell.length_a   1.000
_cell.length_b   1.000
_cell.length_c   1.000
_cell.angle_alpha   90.00
_cell.angle_beta   90.00
_cell.angle_gamma   90.00
#
_symmetry.space_group_name_H-M   'P 1'
#
loop_
_entity.id
_entity.type
_entity.pdbx_description
1 polymer ?
#
loop_
_entity_poly.entity_id
_entity_poly.type
_entity_poly.pdbx_seq_one_letter_code
_entity_poly.pdbx_strand_id
1 'polypeptide(L)'
;MEQLINTATPYYYAMLGFCIFGIAIICTSIVIFIISDMTTGKESLIMFILGVLLFIPGLHFGNIFDKYNEQMTAIVKPIISENYPDATDFYYGLDTGHFTTNDIEYKIQYKKTVKNEEKLIISVKKQSDDNKDKQIKTLNIPKTTNDN
;
A
#
# COMPACT_ATOMS: atom_id res chain seq x y z
N MET A 1 5.16 10.00 -11.86
CA MET A 1 4.92 8.99 -10.80
C MET A 1 4.84 9.65 -9.43
N GLU A 2 5.80 10.51 -9.09
CA GLU A 2 5.89 11.20 -7.79
C GLU A 2 4.60 11.92 -7.37
N GLN A 3 3.94 12.60 -8.31
CA GLN A 3 2.69 13.30 -8.04
C GLN A 3 1.58 12.35 -7.59
N LEU A 4 1.45 11.18 -8.23
CA LEU A 4 0.47 10.16 -7.85
C LEU A 4 0.76 9.63 -6.45
N ILE A 5 2.03 9.33 -6.15
CA ILE A 5 2.47 8.88 -4.83
C ILE A 5 2.13 9.92 -3.77
N ASN A 6 2.56 11.17 -3.99
CA ASN A 6 2.34 12.27 -3.03
C ASN A 6 0.86 12.57 -2.81
N THR A 7 0.03 12.40 -3.84
CA THR A 7 -1.42 12.64 -3.74
C THR A 7 -2.13 11.45 -3.07
N ALA A 8 -1.70 10.22 -3.32
CA ALA A 8 -2.28 9.01 -2.73
C ALA A 8 -1.89 8.82 -1.24
N THR A 9 -0.69 9.25 -0.87
CA THR A 9 -0.08 9.01 0.45
C THR A 9 -0.96 9.46 1.63
N PRO A 10 -1.52 10.69 1.65
CA PRO A 10 -2.38 11.12 2.76
C PRO A 10 -3.63 10.25 2.91
N TYR A 11 -4.24 9.80 1.80
CA TYR A 11 -5.43 8.96 1.82
C TYR A 11 -5.12 7.56 2.33
N TYR A 12 -3.97 6.99 1.95
CA TYR A 12 -3.51 5.72 2.50
C TYR A 12 -3.34 5.78 4.02
N TYR A 13 -2.67 6.82 4.53
CA TYR A 13 -2.48 6.98 5.98
C TYR A 13 -3.78 7.31 6.70
N ALA A 14 -4.71 8.06 6.08
CA ALA A 14 -6.03 8.29 6.63
C ALA A 14 -6.82 6.98 6.74
N MET A 15 -6.87 6.17 5.68
CA MET A 15 -7.49 4.84 5.67
C MET A 15 -6.93 3.98 6.82
N LEU A 16 -5.60 3.84 6.91
CA LEU A 16 -4.96 3.08 7.98
C LEU A 16 -5.31 3.63 9.36
N GLY A 17 -5.25 4.95 9.54
CA GLY A 17 -5.59 5.60 10.80
C GLY A 17 -7.00 5.25 11.24
N PHE A 18 -8.00 5.45 10.40
CA PHE A 18 -9.40 5.14 10.71
C PHE A 18 -9.62 3.65 11.02
N CYS A 19 -9.00 2.75 10.24
CA CYS A 19 -9.08 1.31 10.50
C CYS A 19 -8.44 0.94 11.85
N ILE A 20 -7.24 1.44 12.15
CA ILE A 20 -6.53 1.13 13.40
C ILE A 20 -7.30 1.70 14.61
N PHE A 21 -7.76 2.96 14.54
CA PHE A 21 -8.55 3.56 15.61
C PHE A 21 -9.89 2.83 15.80
N GLY A 22 -10.58 2.47 14.71
CA GLY A 22 -11.81 1.68 14.76
C GLY A 22 -11.61 0.34 15.46
N ILE A 23 -10.58 -0.41 15.07
CA ILE A 23 -10.22 -1.69 15.70
C ILE A 23 -9.87 -1.49 17.18
N ALA A 24 -9.05 -0.48 17.52
CA ALA A 24 -8.66 -0.21 18.89
C ALA A 24 -9.86 0.08 19.80
N ILE A 25 -10.82 0.87 19.33
CA ILE A 25 -12.06 1.18 20.06
C ILE A 25 -12.92 -0.09 20.22
N ILE A 26 -13.07 -0.88 19.16
CA ILE A 26 -13.80 -2.16 19.22
C ILE A 26 -13.16 -3.10 20.26
N CYS A 27 -11.86 -3.33 20.18
CA CYS A 27 -11.15 -4.19 21.14
C CYS A 27 -11.31 -3.67 22.57
N THR A 28 -11.16 -2.36 22.79
CA THR A 28 -11.33 -1.74 24.10
C THR A 28 -12.75 -1.94 24.63
N SER A 29 -13.77 -1.76 23.79
CA SER A 29 -15.17 -1.99 24.18
C SER A 29 -15.41 -3.44 24.62
N ILE A 30 -14.87 -4.42 23.89
CA ILE A 30 -14.99 -5.85 24.25
C ILE A 30 -14.32 -6.14 25.59
N VAL A 31 -13.12 -5.61 25.83
CA VAL A 31 -12.40 -5.80 27.09
C VAL A 31 -13.17 -5.22 28.26
N ILE A 32 -13.72 -4.00 28.12
CA ILE A 32 -14.53 -3.37 29.16
C ILE A 32 -15.80 -4.19 29.43
N PHE A 33 -16.47 -4.67 28.38
CA PHE A 33 -17.66 -5.51 28.52
C PHE A 33 -17.40 -6.77 29.37
N ILE A 34 -16.26 -7.43 29.14
CA ILE A 34 -15.86 -8.65 29.86
C ILE A 34 -15.49 -8.34 31.32
N ILE A 35 -14.68 -7.32 31.57
CA ILE A 35 -14.20 -6.98 32.93
C ILE A 35 -15.33 -6.47 33.81
N SER A 36 -16.27 -5.71 33.25
CA SER A 36 -17.34 -5.07 34.01
C SER A 36 -18.52 -6.00 34.33
N ASP A 37 -18.43 -7.31 34.05
CA ASP A 37 -19.51 -8.28 34.29
C ASP A 37 -20.89 -7.78 33.80
N MET A 38 -20.91 -7.20 32.59
CA MET A 38 -22.10 -6.62 31.94
C MET A 38 -22.73 -5.38 32.62
N THR A 39 -22.15 -4.84 33.70
CA THR A 39 -22.68 -3.65 34.41
C THR A 39 -22.57 -2.35 33.59
N THR A 40 -21.58 -2.25 32.70
CA THR A 40 -21.33 -1.11 31.79
C THR A 40 -21.78 -1.38 30.35
N GLY A 41 -22.86 -2.16 30.19
CA GLY A 41 -23.29 -2.70 28.90
C GLY A 41 -23.68 -1.64 27.86
N LYS A 42 -24.22 -0.50 28.28
CA LYS A 42 -24.66 0.57 27.36
C LYS A 42 -23.49 1.35 26.79
N GLU A 43 -22.56 1.77 27.63
CA GLU A 43 -21.37 2.53 27.26
C GLU A 43 -20.46 1.70 26.37
N SER A 44 -20.29 0.41 26.72
CA SER A 44 -19.55 -0.53 25.90
C SER A 44 -20.17 -0.72 24.51
N LEU A 45 -21.50 -0.85 24.42
CA LEU A 45 -22.20 -0.98 23.14
C LEU A 45 -22.07 0.30 22.30
N ILE A 46 -22.15 1.48 22.92
CA ILE A 46 -21.94 2.76 22.22
C ILE A 46 -20.52 2.84 21.67
N MET A 47 -19.50 2.51 22.47
CA MET A 47 -18.11 2.49 21.99
C MET A 47 -17.91 1.50 20.86
N PHE A 48 -18.48 0.31 20.96
CA PHE A 48 -18.43 -0.68 19.88
C PHE A 48 -19.00 -0.13 18.58
N ILE A 49 -20.19 0.49 18.62
CA ILE A 49 -20.84 1.10 17.45
C ILE A 49 -19.98 2.24 16.89
N LEU A 50 -19.42 3.10 17.75
CA LEU A 50 -18.52 4.17 17.31
C LEU A 50 -17.28 3.61 16.60
N GLY A 51 -16.68 2.54 17.13
CA GLY A 51 -15.56 1.86 16.50
C GLY A 51 -15.91 1.31 15.12
N VAL A 52 -17.10 0.71 14.95
CA VAL A 52 -17.61 0.25 13.64
C VAL A 52 -17.86 1.41 12.68
N LEU A 53 -18.43 2.52 13.16
CA LEU A 53 -18.71 3.69 12.33
C LEU A 53 -17.43 4.34 11.76
N LEU A 54 -16.29 4.22 12.44
CA LEU A 54 -15.00 4.72 11.94
C LEU A 54 -14.52 3.99 10.68
N PHE A 55 -15.06 2.81 10.35
CA PHE A 55 -14.74 2.15 9.08
C PHE A 55 -15.34 2.89 7.87
N ILE A 56 -16.40 3.68 8.03
CA ILE A 56 -17.01 4.43 6.92
C ILE A 56 -16.00 5.42 6.30
N PRO A 57 -15.40 6.37 7.05
CA PRO A 57 -14.35 7.22 6.50
C PRO A 57 -13.11 6.42 6.09
N GLY A 58 -12.76 5.34 6.79
CA GLY A 58 -11.67 4.45 6.40
C GLY A 58 -11.83 3.88 4.98
N LEU A 59 -13.01 3.33 4.68
CA LEU A 59 -13.36 2.81 3.35
C LEU A 59 -13.42 3.93 2.30
N HIS A 60 -13.92 5.11 2.66
CA HIS A 60 -13.95 6.26 1.75
C HIS A 60 -12.54 6.67 1.30
N PHE A 61 -11.60 6.79 2.25
CA PHE A 61 -10.22 7.10 1.93
C PHE A 61 -9.51 5.95 1.19
N GLY A 62 -9.85 4.70 1.51
CA GLY A 62 -9.40 3.52 0.76
C GLY A 62 -9.79 3.59 -0.72
N ASN A 63 -11.05 3.89 -1.03
CA ASN A 63 -11.50 4.03 -2.42
C ASN A 63 -10.78 5.17 -3.17
N ILE A 64 -10.48 6.28 -2.50
CA ILE A 64 -9.71 7.38 -3.10
C ILE A 64 -8.28 6.91 -3.37
N PHE A 65 -7.65 6.26 -2.40
CA PHE A 65 -6.32 5.67 -2.56
C PHE A 65 -6.28 4.68 -3.73
N ASP A 66 -7.25 3.76 -3.81
CA ASP A 66 -7.33 2.73 -4.86
C ASP A 66 -7.37 3.35 -6.25
N LYS A 67 -8.11 4.45 -6.44
CA LYS A 67 -8.14 5.19 -7.72
C LYS A 67 -6.74 5.65 -8.15
N TYR A 68 -5.94 6.19 -7.23
CA TYR A 68 -4.56 6.56 -7.54
C TYR A 68 -3.67 5.33 -7.72
N ASN A 69 -3.94 4.26 -6.94
CA ASN A 69 -3.20 3.01 -7.01
C ASN A 69 -3.36 2.29 -8.35
N GLU A 70 -4.56 2.30 -8.91
CA GLU A 70 -4.86 1.79 -10.25
C GLU A 70 -4.08 2.57 -11.32
N GLN A 71 -3.99 3.90 -11.20
CA GLN A 71 -3.20 4.73 -12.13
C GLN A 71 -1.70 4.42 -12.03
N MET A 72 -1.18 4.28 -10.82
CA MET A 72 0.21 3.87 -10.58
C MET A 72 0.49 2.48 -11.17
N THR A 73 -0.41 1.53 -10.93
CA THR A 73 -0.35 0.18 -11.48
C THR A 73 -0.39 0.18 -13.01
N ALA A 74 -1.24 1.01 -13.64
CA ALA A 74 -1.32 1.13 -15.08
C ALA A 74 -0.02 1.65 -15.73
N ILE A 75 0.79 2.42 -14.98
CA ILE A 75 2.11 2.88 -15.43
C ILE A 75 3.17 1.78 -15.24
N VAL A 76 3.17 1.11 -14.09
CA VAL A 76 4.24 0.16 -13.73
C VAL A 76 4.07 -1.19 -14.42
N LYS A 77 2.84 -1.70 -14.53
CA LYS A 77 2.55 -3.03 -15.08
C LYS A 77 3.11 -3.22 -16.50
N PRO A 78 2.92 -2.30 -17.46
CA PRO A 78 3.51 -2.42 -18.80
C PRO A 78 5.05 -2.49 -18.78
N ILE A 79 5.70 -1.68 -17.92
CA ILE A 79 7.17 -1.67 -17.79
C ILE A 79 7.68 -3.05 -17.33
N ILE A 80 6.98 -3.66 -16.38
CA ILE A 80 7.31 -5.01 -15.90
C ILE A 80 7.02 -6.04 -16.99
N SER A 81 5.85 -6.02 -17.63
CA SER A 81 5.52 -6.97 -18.71
C SER A 81 6.49 -6.92 -19.89
N GLU A 82 7.01 -5.75 -20.24
CA GLU A 82 8.03 -5.61 -21.29
C GLU A 82 9.39 -6.19 -20.89
N ASN A 83 9.77 -6.05 -19.62
CA ASN A 83 11.08 -6.46 -19.11
C ASN A 83 11.13 -7.89 -18.53
N TYR A 84 9.96 -8.41 -18.13
CA TYR A 84 9.72 -9.69 -17.47
C TYR A 84 8.36 -10.23 -17.98
N PRO A 85 8.32 -10.78 -19.21
CA PRO A 85 7.07 -11.20 -19.85
C PRO A 85 6.35 -12.33 -19.09
N ASP A 86 7.11 -13.18 -18.41
CA ASP A 86 6.59 -14.30 -17.61
C ASP A 86 6.32 -13.90 -16.14
N ALA A 87 6.12 -12.61 -15.85
CA ALA A 87 5.83 -12.14 -14.51
C ALA A 87 4.41 -12.53 -14.06
N THR A 88 4.32 -13.18 -12.91
CA THR A 88 3.08 -13.53 -12.20
C THR A 88 3.01 -12.77 -10.87
N ASP A 89 1.86 -12.85 -10.19
CA ASP A 89 1.65 -12.26 -8.85
C ASP A 89 2.07 -10.80 -8.73
N PHE A 90 1.83 -10.04 -9.80
CA PHE A 90 2.18 -8.63 -9.84
C PHE A 90 1.30 -7.82 -8.88
N TYR A 91 1.94 -7.05 -8.02
CA TYR A 91 1.32 -6.03 -7.19
C TYR A 91 2.18 -4.77 -7.18
N TYR A 92 1.53 -3.62 -7.20
CA TYR A 92 2.20 -2.34 -7.01
C TYR A 92 1.29 -1.39 -6.23
N GLY A 93 1.85 -0.69 -5.24
CA GLY A 93 1.16 0.39 -4.56
C GLY A 93 2.03 1.35 -3.76
N LEU A 94 1.54 2.59 -3.66
CA LEU A 94 2.33 3.76 -3.25
C LEU A 94 3.65 3.83 -4.05
N ASP A 95 4.75 3.46 -3.43
CA ASP A 95 6.11 3.52 -3.97
C ASP A 95 6.79 2.14 -4.01
N THR A 96 6.07 1.06 -3.71
CA THR A 96 6.62 -0.30 -3.67
C THR A 96 5.74 -1.31 -4.39
N GLY A 97 6.31 -2.45 -4.74
CA GLY A 97 5.58 -3.54 -5.36
C GLY A 97 6.38 -4.83 -5.37
N HIS A 98 5.79 -5.87 -5.93
CA HIS A 98 6.46 -7.14 -6.17
C HIS A 98 5.86 -7.85 -7.39
N PHE A 99 6.61 -8.82 -7.90
CA PHE A 99 6.15 -9.79 -8.88
C PHE A 99 7.02 -11.04 -8.77
N THR A 100 6.55 -12.15 -9.31
CA THR A 100 7.29 -13.42 -9.36
C THR A 100 7.63 -13.75 -10.79
N THR A 101 8.84 -14.22 -11.06
CA THR A 101 9.17 -14.85 -12.35
C THR A 101 10.20 -15.93 -12.13
N ASN A 102 10.06 -17.07 -12.81
CA ASN A 102 10.92 -18.25 -12.62
C ASN A 102 11.05 -18.66 -11.14
N ASP A 103 9.94 -18.66 -10.40
CA ASP A 103 9.87 -18.96 -8.95
C ASP A 103 10.70 -18.04 -8.04
N ILE A 104 11.15 -16.89 -8.55
CA ILE A 104 11.88 -15.86 -7.80
C ILE A 104 10.96 -14.66 -7.62
N GLU A 105 10.77 -14.25 -6.37
CA GLU A 105 10.05 -13.01 -6.05
C GLU A 105 11.00 -11.81 -6.19
N TYR A 106 10.58 -10.81 -6.95
CA TYR A 106 11.26 -9.54 -7.15
C TYR A 106 10.48 -8.43 -6.47
N LYS A 107 11.19 -7.51 -5.82
CA LYS A 107 10.65 -6.26 -5.30
C LYS A 107 10.82 -5.14 -6.31
N ILE A 108 9.81 -4.29 -6.38
CA ILE A 108 9.80 -3.03 -7.13
C ILE A 108 9.86 -1.90 -6.10
N GLN A 109 10.73 -0.92 -6.33
CA GLN A 109 10.76 0.32 -5.55
C GLN A 109 10.84 1.52 -6.48
N TYR A 110 9.98 2.50 -6.28
CA TYR A 110 10.10 3.81 -6.91
C TYR A 110 11.27 4.59 -6.28
N LYS A 111 12.07 5.23 -7.12
CA LYS A 111 13.12 6.14 -6.67
C LYS A 111 13.25 7.33 -7.61
N LYS A 112 13.30 8.51 -7.03
CA LYS A 112 13.72 9.72 -7.73
C LYS A 112 15.25 9.84 -7.61
N THR A 113 15.92 9.95 -8.75
CA THR A 113 17.38 10.11 -8.79
C THR A 113 17.78 11.55 -8.48
N VAL A 114 19.08 11.78 -8.20
CA VAL A 114 19.65 13.12 -7.97
C VAL A 114 19.44 14.07 -9.16
N LYS A 115 19.23 13.53 -10.37
CA LYS A 115 18.94 14.30 -11.60
C LYS A 115 17.43 14.51 -11.85
N ASN A 116 16.58 14.27 -10.86
CA ASN A 116 15.11 14.32 -10.98
C ASN A 116 14.52 13.33 -12.00
N GLU A 117 15.26 12.28 -12.37
CA GLU A 117 14.70 11.18 -13.18
C GLU A 117 13.96 10.21 -12.26
N GLU A 118 12.72 9.89 -12.60
CA GLU A 118 11.89 8.88 -11.95
C GLU A 118 12.24 7.48 -12.47
N LYS A 119 12.59 6.56 -11.57
CA LYS A 119 12.99 5.18 -11.93
C LYS A 119 12.33 4.15 -11.04
N LEU A 120 12.20 2.93 -11.58
CA LEU A 120 11.87 1.73 -10.82
C LEU A 120 13.14 0.92 -10.58
N ILE A 121 13.40 0.60 -9.32
CA ILE A 121 14.47 -0.27 -8.89
C ILE A 121 13.87 -1.66 -8.68
N ILE A 122 14.37 -2.63 -9.42
CA ILE A 122 13.99 -4.04 -9.32
C ILE A 122 15.12 -4.76 -8.60
N SER A 123 14.77 -5.48 -7.55
CA SER A 123 15.71 -6.27 -6.74
C SER A 123 15.11 -7.62 -6.41
N VAL A 124 15.92 -8.66 -6.30
CA VAL A 124 15.44 -9.97 -5.82
C VAL A 124 15.06 -9.84 -4.34
N LYS A 125 13.87 -10.34 -3.96
CA LYS A 125 13.52 -10.51 -2.56
C LYS A 125 14.38 -11.65 -2.02
N LYS A 126 15.28 -11.35 -1.09
CA LYS A 126 16.18 -12.33 -0.47
C LYS A 126 15.42 -13.61 -0.07
N GLN A 127 15.68 -14.71 -0.76
CA GLN A 127 15.68 -16.03 -0.15
C GLN A 127 16.89 -16.11 0.79
N SER A 128 16.73 -16.75 1.94
CA SER A 128 17.61 -16.69 3.12
C SER A 128 19.13 -16.77 2.83
N ASP A 129 19.90 -16.10 3.70
CA ASP A 129 21.32 -16.27 4.06
C ASP A 129 22.43 -15.47 3.37
N ASP A 130 22.20 -14.69 2.31
CA ASP A 130 23.23 -13.79 1.77
C ASP A 130 22.86 -12.31 1.93
N ASN A 131 23.62 -11.60 2.78
CA ASN A 131 23.37 -10.21 3.15
C ASN A 131 23.78 -9.17 2.08
N LYS A 132 23.53 -9.45 0.80
CA LYS A 132 23.71 -8.51 -0.31
C LYS A 132 22.58 -8.70 -1.32
N ASP A 133 21.75 -7.68 -1.53
CA ASP A 133 20.74 -7.69 -2.60
C ASP A 133 21.46 -7.93 -3.94
N LYS A 134 21.34 -9.14 -4.47
CA LYS A 134 21.96 -9.55 -5.74
C LYS A 134 20.98 -9.25 -6.86
N GLN A 135 21.51 -8.56 -7.86
CA GLN A 135 20.84 -8.08 -9.08
C GLN A 135 19.88 -6.90 -8.85
N ILE A 136 20.38 -5.70 -9.18
CA ILE A 136 19.62 -4.45 -9.20
C ILE A 136 19.42 -4.07 -10.66
N LYS A 137 18.21 -4.25 -11.20
CA LYS A 137 17.85 -3.70 -12.52
C LYS A 137 17.15 -2.38 -12.31
N THR A 138 17.57 -1.34 -13.01
CA THR A 138 16.93 -0.02 -12.96
C THR A 138 16.15 0.19 -14.26
N LEU A 139 14.85 0.44 -14.15
CA LEU A 139 13.96 0.69 -15.29
C LEU A 139 13.50 2.14 -15.27
N ASN A 140 13.40 2.75 -16.46
CA ASN A 140 12.91 4.12 -16.58
C ASN A 140 11.39 4.13 -16.53
N ILE A 141 10.82 5.13 -15.85
CA ILE A 141 9.39 5.41 -15.92
C ILE A 141 9.17 6.35 -17.12
N PRO A 142 8.28 6.02 -18.06
CA PRO A 142 7.97 6.91 -19.17
C PRO A 142 7.44 8.23 -18.61
N LYS A 143 8.02 9.34 -19.07
CA LYS A 143 7.45 10.66 -18.80
C LYS A 143 6.12 10.73 -19.54
N THR A 144 5.06 11.10 -18.85
CA THR A 144 3.85 11.55 -19.52
C THR A 144 4.23 12.81 -20.29
N THR A 145 4.26 12.73 -21.62
CA THR A 145 4.31 13.92 -22.47
C THR A 145 3.00 14.65 -22.26
N ASN A 146 2.99 15.65 -21.37
CA ASN A 146 2.00 16.70 -21.49
C ASN A 146 2.48 17.55 -22.67
N ASP A 147 2.17 17.10 -23.88
CA ASP A 147 2.23 17.96 -25.06
C ASP A 147 1.21 19.08 -24.82
N ASN A 148 1.72 20.27 -24.52
CA ASN A 148 0.99 21.53 -24.53
C ASN A 148 1.73 22.48 -25.45
#